data_AF-A0A967LIY4-F1
#
_entry.id   AF-A0A967LIY4-F1
#
_cell.length_a   1.000
_cell.length_b   1.000
_cell.length_c   1.000
_cell.angle_alpha   90.00
_cell.angle_beta   90.00
_cell.angle_gamma   90.00
#
_symmetry.space_group_name_H-M   'P 1'
#
loop_
_entity.id
_entity.type
_entity.pdbx_description
1 polymer ?
#
loop_
_entity_poly.entity_id
_entity_poly.type
_entity_poly.pdbx_seq_one_letter_code
_entity_poly.pdbx_strand_id
1 'polypeptide(L)' 'MGKHERTTLDKARDELFSHINRCGVLEATEDQQKEWMDDTLQFLEERYPELGPAEMKQLEQLGL' A
#
# COMPACT_ATOMS: atom_id res chain seq x y z
N MET A 1 -15.99 16.01 -18.30
CA MET A 1 -15.65 15.48 -16.96
C MET A 1 -15.31 13.99 -17.13
N GLY A 2 -14.05 13.65 -17.40
CA GLY A 2 -13.64 12.25 -17.51
C GLY A 2 -13.64 11.63 -16.12
N LYS A 3 -14.64 10.81 -15.80
CA LYS A 3 -14.60 10.01 -14.57
C LYS A 3 -13.55 8.92 -14.82
N HIS A 4 -12.30 9.14 -14.38
CA HIS A 4 -11.35 8.04 -14.29
C HIS A 4 -11.95 7.04 -13.30
N GLU A 5 -12.45 5.92 -13.82
CA GLU A 5 -12.82 4.80 -13.00
C GLU A 5 -11.54 4.33 -12.29
N ARG A 6 -11.50 4.48 -10.96
CA ARG A 6 -10.33 4.08 -10.17
C ARG A 6 -10.18 2.58 -10.26
N THR A 7 -9.02 2.15 -10.78
CA THR A 7 -8.64 0.74 -10.83
C THR A 7 -8.53 0.16 -9.42
N THR A 8 -8.51 -1.17 -9.29
CA THR A 8 -8.19 -1.78 -7.98
C THR A 8 -6.83 -1.31 -7.49
N LEU A 9 -5.83 -1.23 -8.37
CA LEU A 9 -4.50 -0.73 -8.03
C LEU A 9 -4.54 0.71 -7.49
N ASP A 10 -5.35 1.60 -8.07
CA ASP A 10 -5.50 2.96 -7.55
C ASP A 10 -6.08 2.98 -6.13
N LYS A 11 -7.04 2.10 -5.83
CA LYS A 11 -7.64 1.98 -4.49
C LYS A 11 -6.63 1.45 -3.48
N ALA A 12 -5.90 0.39 -3.84
CA ALA A 12 -4.87 -0.19 -2.99
C ALA A 12 -3.72 0.80 -2.70
N ARG A 13 -3.31 1.59 -3.70
CA ARG A 13 -2.33 2.66 -3.52
C ARG A 13 -2.82 3.75 -2.57
N ASP A 14 -4.07 4.22 -2.76
CA ASP A 14 -4.64 5.24 -1.87
C ASP A 14 -4.72 4.73 -0.41
N GLU A 15 -5.00 3.44 -0.22
CA GLU A 15 -5.08 2.79 1.09
C GLU A 15 -3.71 2.55 1.73
N LEU A 16 -2.70 2.18 0.94
CA LEU A 16 -1.29 2.12 1.37
C LEU A 16 -0.86 3.47 1.97
N PHE A 17 -1.05 4.56 1.23
CA PHE A 17 -0.68 5.90 1.71
C PHE A 17 -1.50 6.32 2.94
N SER A 18 -2.76 5.89 3.03
CA SER A 18 -3.55 6.12 4.24
C SER A 18 -2.95 5.42 5.47
N HIS A 19 -2.41 4.20 5.33
CA HIS A 19 -1.74 3.50 6.44
C HIS A 19 -0.42 4.17 6.82
N ILE A 20 0.41 4.49 5.81
CA ILE A 20 1.68 5.21 6.02
C ILE A 20 1.46 6.50 6.82
N ASN A 21 0.45 7.30 6.42
CA ASN A 21 0.16 8.58 7.06
C ASN A 21 -0.47 8.44 8.45
N ARG A 22 -1.41 7.50 8.64
CA ARG A 22 -2.14 7.35 9.92
C ARG A 22 -1.29 6.71 11.01
N CYS A 23 -0.41 5.78 10.64
CA CYS A 23 0.46 5.07 11.57
C CYS A 23 1.75 5.85 11.87
N GLY A 24 1.98 7.00 11.21
CA GLY A 24 3.20 7.78 11.40
C GLY A 24 4.46 7.03 10.96
N VAL A 25 4.35 6.17 9.93
CA VAL A 25 5.45 5.32 9.45
C VAL A 25 6.70 6.16 9.15
N LEU A 26 6.52 7.34 8.56
CA LEU A 26 7.62 8.26 8.24
C LEU A 26 8.41 8.77 9.47
N GLU A 27 7.82 8.73 10.66
CA GLU A 27 8.45 9.16 11.92
C GLU A 27 8.99 7.99 12.74
N ALA A 28 8.70 6.75 12.32
CA ALA A 28 9.11 5.53 13.00
C ALA A 28 10.58 5.19 12.74
N THR A 29 11.15 4.31 13.56
CA THR A 29 12.51 3.79 13.30
C THR A 29 12.54 2.93 12.03
N GLU A 30 13.71 2.74 11.42
CA GLU A 30 13.85 1.90 10.23
C GLU A 30 13.30 0.48 10.42
N ASP A 31 13.51 -0.12 11.60
CA ASP A 31 12.98 -1.45 11.93
C ASP A 31 11.44 -1.45 11.99
N GLN A 32 10.84 -0.42 12.60
CA GLN A 32 9.38 -0.27 12.67
C GLN A 32 8.77 0.02 11.31
N GLN A 33 9.44 0.85 10.49
CA GLN A 33 9.01 1.11 9.12
C GLN A 33 8.95 -0.18 8.33
N LYS A 34 9.97 -1.02 8.42
CA LYS A 34 9.98 -2.31 7.74
C LYS A 34 8.86 -3.23 8.21
N GLU A 35 8.74 -3.45 9.52
CA GLU A 35 7.70 -4.31 10.10
C GLU A 35 6.30 -3.86 9.68
N TRP A 36 6.01 -2.56 9.80
CA TRP A 36 4.69 -2.03 9.50
C TRP A 36 4.39 -2.01 8.00
N MET A 37 5.40 -1.81 7.16
CA MET A 37 5.25 -1.91 5.71
C MET A 37 4.99 -3.35 5.26
N ASP A 38 5.69 -4.33 5.85
CA ASP A 38 5.45 -5.76 5.58
C ASP A 38 4.02 -6.14 5.98
N ASP A 39 3.56 -5.75 7.18
CA ASP A 39 2.18 -5.97 7.65
C ASP A 39 1.15 -5.30 6.74
N THR A 40 1.42 -4.07 6.29
CA THR A 40 0.52 -3.32 5.41
C THR A 40 0.40 -3.99 4.04
N LEU A 41 1.51 -4.48 3.48
CA LEU A 41 1.50 -5.18 2.20
C LEU A 41 0.78 -6.52 2.28
N GLN A 42 0.96 -7.27 3.37
CA GLN A 42 0.18 -8.49 3.62
C GLN A 42 -1.32 -8.19 3.71
N PHE A 43 -1.70 -7.14 4.44
CA PHE A 43 -3.10 -6.71 4.51
C PHE A 43 -3.66 -6.38 3.12
N LEU A 44 -2.90 -5.67 2.27
CA LEU A 44 -3.34 -5.32 0.92
C LEU A 44 -3.46 -6.55 0.01
N GLU A 45 -2.59 -7.54 0.14
CA GLU A 45 -2.67 -8.81 -0.59
C GLU A 45 -3.95 -9.57 -0.26
N GLU A 46 -4.30 -9.68 1.04
CA GLU A 46 -5.53 -10.31 1.49
C GLU A 46 -6.79 -9.52 1.08
N ARG A 47 -6.68 -8.18 1.10
CA ARG A 47 -7.79 -7.26 0.82
C ARG A 47 -8.14 -7.17 -0.67
N TYR A 48 -7.13 -7.28 -1.53
CA TYR A 48 -7.21 -7.11 -2.98
C TYR A 48 -6.64 -8.35 -3.71
N PRO A 49 -7.30 -9.52 -3.58
CA PRO A 49 -6.82 -10.78 -4.17
C PRO A 49 -6.79 -10.77 -5.71
N GLU A 50 -7.42 -9.78 -6.35
CA GLU A 50 -7.33 -9.55 -7.78
C GLU A 50 -6.00 -8.92 -8.24
N LEU A 51 -5.21 -8.37 -7.32
CA LEU A 51 -3.88 -7.84 -7.64
C LEU A 51 -2.88 -8.98 -7.72
N GLY A 52 -2.22 -9.09 -8.86
CA GLY A 52 -1.17 -10.06 -9.08
C GLY A 52 0.17 -9.64 -8.44
N PRO A 53 1.18 -10.52 -8.51
CA PRO A 53 2.51 -10.26 -7.94
C PRO A 53 3.18 -8.98 -8.48
N ALA A 54 2.91 -8.61 -9.74
CA ALA A 54 3.47 -7.40 -10.34
C ALA A 54 2.88 -6.12 -9.72
N GLU A 55 1.57 -6.10 -9.46
CA GLU A 55 0.89 -4.97 -8.84
C GLU A 55 1.27 -4.85 -7.36
N MET A 56 1.38 -5.98 -6.64
CA MET A 56 1.88 -5.99 -5.26
C MET A 56 3.34 -5.49 -5.17
N LYS A 57 4.21 -5.89 -6.11
CA LYS A 57 5.58 -5.37 -6.17
C LYS A 57 5.61 -3.87 -6.44
N GLN A 58 4.68 -3.36 -7.25
CA GLN A 58 4.55 -1.92 -7.48
C GLN A 58 4.12 -1.18 -6.21
N LEU A 59 3.19 -1.73 -5.42
CA LEU A 59 2.79 -1.13 -4.14
C LEU A 59 3.96 -1.09 -3.14
N GLU A 60 4.74 -2.17 -3.03
CA GLU A 60 5.94 -2.23 -2.20
C GLU A 60 6.95 -1.13 -2.57
N GLN A 61 7.19 -0.92 -3.86
CA GLN A 61 8.09 0.13 -4.35
C GLN A 61 7.57 1.56 -4.15
N LEU A 62 6.26 1.75 -3.95
CA LEU A 62 5.67 3.07 -3.73
C LEU A 62 5.67 3.48 -2.25
N GLY A 63 5.77 2.52 -1.35
CA GLY A 63 5.73 2.76 0.10
C GLY A 63 7.09 2.99 0.76
N LEU A 64 8.18 2.83 0.02
CA LEU A 64 9.59 3.01 0.43
C LEU A 64 10.26 4.07 -0.44
#